data_AF-L0R8V5-F1
#
_entry.id   AF-L0R8V5-F1
#
_cell.length_a   1.000
_cell.length_b   1.000
_cell.length_c   1.000
_cell.angle_alpha   90.00
_cell.angle_beta   90.00
_cell.angle_gamma   90.00
#
_symmetry.space_group_name_H-M   'P 1'
#
loop_
_entity.id
_entity.type
_entity.pdbx_description
1 polymer ?
#
loop_
_entity_poly.entity_id
_entity_poly.type
_entity_poly.pdbx_seq_one_letter_code
_entity_poly.pdbx_strand_id
1 'polypeptide(L)'
;MSDRNRLGDAPIDKTVSAFKAASSIVPAGGFFAELVTTFIPNQRIDRIETFIKRLDDRIELLEEKEAKRFHERKANPEYVSLFEDGAFHAARSPSEDRIKYNSSAVINGMTSEHISAVEARHLLGLLNEINDIEMVWLCHFSHKRELGVPNEYYEKHYDILKPISRSLGQADEMYEAAALQDSYKDHLERLKLIELSNKSHYATTLGRMVLELAGLA
;
A
#
# COMPACT_ATOMS: atom_id res chain seq x y z
N MET A 1 -5.04 -44.55 23.61
CA MET A 1 -6.19 -43.62 23.69
C MET A 1 -5.80 -42.58 24.74
N SER A 2 -5.11 -41.53 24.31
CA SER A 2 -5.58 -40.13 24.12
C SER A 2 -5.48 -39.35 25.43
N ASP A 3 -4.95 -38.13 25.50
CA ASP A 3 -4.29 -37.28 24.50
C ASP A 3 -3.44 -36.21 25.21
N ARG A 4 -2.56 -35.57 24.43
CA ARG A 4 -1.49 -34.64 24.82
C ARG A 4 -1.97 -33.18 24.98
N ASN A 5 -1.40 -32.50 25.99
CA ASN A 5 -0.78 -31.15 25.97
C ASN A 5 -1.29 -30.01 25.03
N ARG A 6 -1.46 -28.81 25.64
CA ARG A 6 -0.84 -27.50 25.30
C ARG A 6 -1.59 -26.43 24.44
N LEU A 7 -1.39 -25.17 24.89
CA LEU A 7 -1.45 -23.83 24.21
C LEU A 7 -2.85 -23.19 24.11
N GLY A 8 -3.10 -21.91 24.38
CA GLY A 8 -2.28 -20.76 24.77
C GLY A 8 -3.16 -19.51 24.76
N ASP A 9 -3.37 -18.88 25.91
CA ASP A 9 -4.11 -17.61 26.02
C ASP A 9 -3.21 -16.46 25.52
N ALA A 10 -3.54 -15.89 24.36
CA ALA A 10 -2.81 -14.77 23.77
C ALA A 10 -3.44 -13.42 24.14
N PRO A 11 -2.64 -12.36 24.37
CA PRO A 11 -3.07 -10.99 24.71
C PRO A 11 -3.90 -10.26 23.64
N ILE A 12 -4.19 -10.91 22.52
CA ILE A 12 -4.95 -10.41 21.37
C ILE A 12 -6.45 -10.25 21.70
N ASP A 13 -6.98 -11.06 22.62
CA ASP A 13 -8.41 -11.03 22.97
C ASP A 13 -8.82 -9.74 23.73
N LYS A 14 -7.85 -9.05 24.35
CA LYS A 14 -8.09 -7.79 25.07
C LYS A 14 -8.10 -6.57 24.15
N THR A 15 -7.36 -6.57 23.05
CA THR A 15 -7.27 -5.46 22.08
C THR A 15 -8.47 -5.40 21.15
N VAL A 16 -8.97 -6.56 20.68
CA VAL A 16 -10.21 -6.64 19.89
C VAL A 16 -11.42 -6.14 20.69
N SER A 17 -11.42 -6.36 22.00
CA SER A 17 -12.46 -5.90 22.92
C SER A 17 -12.44 -4.37 23.12
N ALA A 18 -11.27 -3.74 23.12
CA ALA A 18 -11.14 -2.28 23.21
C ALA A 18 -11.63 -1.57 21.94
N PHE A 19 -11.40 -2.16 20.76
CA PHE A 19 -11.91 -1.63 19.49
C PHE A 19 -13.44 -1.71 19.39
N LYS A 20 -14.04 -2.80 19.90
CA LYS A 20 -15.51 -2.94 20.02
C LYS A 20 -16.15 -2.00 21.05
N ALA A 21 -15.39 -1.51 22.02
CA ALA A 21 -15.89 -0.54 23.01
C ALA A 21 -15.79 0.91 22.50
N ALA A 22 -14.79 1.22 21.68
CA ALA A 22 -14.60 2.56 21.09
C ALA A 22 -15.64 2.90 20.00
N SER A 23 -16.17 1.88 19.29
CA SER A 23 -17.30 2.06 18.37
C SER A 23 -18.62 2.44 19.04
N SER A 24 -18.69 2.38 20.38
CA SER A 24 -19.87 2.72 21.18
C SER A 24 -19.87 4.15 21.74
N ILE A 25 -18.76 4.91 21.60
CA ILE A 25 -18.55 6.19 22.30
C ILE A 25 -18.09 7.29 21.32
N VAL A 26 -18.73 7.40 20.15
CA VAL A 26 -18.64 8.63 19.34
C VAL A 26 -20.06 9.17 19.12
N PRO A 27 -20.37 10.39 19.57
CA PRO A 27 -21.66 11.04 19.34
C PRO A 27 -21.75 11.60 17.91
N ALA A 28 -21.54 10.72 16.92
CA ALA A 28 -21.77 10.95 15.50
C ALA A 28 -22.56 9.77 14.88
N GLY A 29 -23.40 9.13 15.70
CA GLY A 29 -24.34 8.09 15.29
C GLY A 29 -25.41 8.64 14.36
N GLY A 30 -25.63 7.95 13.24
CA GLY A 30 -26.76 8.22 12.36
C GLY A 30 -26.48 7.82 10.91
N PHE A 31 -25.61 8.55 10.22
CA PHE A 31 -25.52 8.42 8.75
C PHE A 31 -24.57 7.32 8.26
N PHE A 32 -23.46 7.08 8.99
CA PHE A 32 -22.47 6.07 8.60
C PHE A 32 -22.77 4.67 9.12
N ALA A 33 -23.53 4.51 10.20
CA ALA A 33 -23.81 3.19 10.79
C ALA A 33 -24.74 2.33 9.91
N GLU A 34 -25.69 2.96 9.21
CA GLU A 34 -26.66 2.29 8.35
C GLU A 34 -26.09 1.98 6.95
N LEU A 35 -25.21 2.85 6.44
CA LEU A 35 -24.51 2.63 5.17
C LEU A 35 -23.37 1.60 5.26
N VAL A 36 -22.67 1.53 6.40
CA VAL A 36 -21.51 0.63 6.60
C VAL A 36 -21.91 -0.83 6.71
N THR A 37 -23.07 -1.14 7.28
CA THR A 37 -23.56 -2.51 7.48
C THR A 37 -24.23 -3.10 6.24
N THR A 38 -24.76 -2.26 5.34
CA THR A 38 -25.48 -2.71 4.14
C THR A 38 -24.54 -3.07 2.98
N PHE A 39 -23.36 -2.45 2.89
CA PHE A 39 -22.45 -2.63 1.74
C PHE A 39 -21.06 -3.18 2.05
N ILE A 40 -20.60 -3.23 3.32
CA ILE A 40 -19.21 -3.61 3.60
C ILE A 40 -19.10 -4.59 4.77
N PRO A 41 -18.79 -5.88 4.52
CA PRO A 41 -18.82 -6.92 5.55
C PRO A 41 -17.65 -6.83 6.54
N ASN A 42 -17.65 -7.74 7.52
CA ASN A 42 -16.57 -8.07 8.48
C ASN A 42 -15.13 -8.03 7.90
N GLN A 43 -14.99 -8.16 6.58
CA GLN A 43 -13.75 -7.98 5.82
C GLN A 43 -12.98 -6.69 6.15
N ARG A 44 -13.64 -5.59 6.52
CA ARG A 44 -12.93 -4.37 6.97
C ARG A 44 -12.13 -4.60 8.24
N ILE A 45 -12.73 -5.29 9.21
CA ILE A 45 -12.09 -5.61 10.48
C ILE A 45 -10.94 -6.57 10.22
N ASP A 46 -11.16 -7.60 9.38
CA ASP A 46 -10.13 -8.55 8.99
C ASP A 46 -8.93 -7.84 8.34
N ARG A 47 -9.16 -6.85 7.48
CA ARG A 47 -8.09 -6.06 6.85
C ARG A 47 -7.30 -5.20 7.83
N ILE A 48 -7.98 -4.61 8.82
CA ILE A 48 -7.31 -3.87 9.90
C ILE A 48 -6.47 -4.83 10.74
N GLU A 49 -6.99 -6.03 11.03
CA GLU A 49 -6.24 -7.07 11.74
C GLU A 49 -5.01 -7.50 10.95
N THR A 50 -5.13 -7.73 9.63
CA THR A 50 -3.99 -8.01 8.75
C THR A 50 -2.97 -6.88 8.76
N PHE A 51 -3.41 -5.63 8.70
CA PHE A 51 -2.54 -4.46 8.78
C PHE A 51 -1.75 -4.44 10.10
N ILE A 52 -2.43 -4.59 11.24
CA ILE A 52 -1.80 -4.58 12.57
C ILE A 52 -0.80 -5.74 12.69
N LYS A 53 -1.17 -6.96 12.27
CA LYS A 53 -0.26 -8.12 12.30
C LYS A 53 1.00 -7.85 11.48
N ARG A 54 0.87 -7.30 10.27
CA ARG A 54 2.02 -6.96 9.42
C ARG A 54 2.93 -5.90 10.05
N LEU A 55 2.35 -4.93 10.76
CA LEU A 55 3.14 -3.95 11.50
C LEU A 55 3.91 -4.63 12.64
N ASP A 56 3.24 -5.48 13.42
CA ASP A 56 3.83 -6.20 14.55
C ASP A 56 5.00 -7.08 14.09
N ASP A 57 4.77 -7.93 13.08
CA ASP A 57 5.81 -8.77 12.46
C ASP A 57 7.01 -7.94 12.00
N ARG A 58 6.76 -6.75 11.42
CA ARG A 58 7.84 -5.88 10.92
C ARG A 58 8.58 -5.17 12.04
N ILE A 59 7.90 -4.81 13.13
CA ILE A 59 8.49 -4.19 14.33
C ILE A 59 9.45 -5.17 15.00
N GLU A 60 9.10 -6.46 15.07
CA GLU A 60 9.98 -7.51 15.62
C GLU A 60 11.29 -7.68 14.84
N LEU A 61 11.28 -7.34 13.54
CA LEU A 61 12.42 -7.45 12.64
C LEU A 61 13.23 -6.16 12.50
N LEU A 62 12.90 -5.10 13.26
CA LEU A 62 13.64 -3.84 13.20
C LEU A 62 15.05 -3.98 13.79
N GLU A 63 16.01 -3.32 13.15
CA GLU A 63 17.33 -3.16 13.74
C GLU A 63 17.27 -2.25 14.98
N GLU A 64 18.25 -2.35 15.88
CA GLU A 64 18.26 -1.61 17.16
C GLU A 64 18.01 -0.10 16.99
N LYS A 65 18.64 0.52 15.98
CA LYS A 65 18.49 1.95 15.68
C LYS A 65 17.08 2.29 15.19
N GLU A 66 16.48 1.42 14.37
CA GLU A 66 15.12 1.59 13.85
C GLU A 66 14.08 1.43 14.96
N ALA A 67 14.23 0.39 15.79
CA ALA A 67 13.37 0.13 16.94
C ALA A 67 13.39 1.30 17.93
N LYS A 68 14.57 1.88 18.19
CA LYS A 68 14.71 3.08 19.02
C LYS A 68 13.90 4.25 18.44
N ARG A 69 14.05 4.56 17.16
CA ARG A 69 13.28 5.64 16.50
C ARG A 69 11.78 5.37 16.55
N PHE A 70 11.36 4.14 16.28
CA PHE A 70 9.96 3.74 16.39
C PHE A 70 9.41 4.01 17.81
N HIS A 71 10.14 3.62 18.85
CA HIS A 71 9.73 3.86 20.24
C HIS A 71 9.67 5.34 20.63
N GLU A 72 10.58 6.17 20.12
CA GLU A 72 10.56 7.62 20.34
C GLU A 72 9.39 8.30 19.61
N ARG A 73 9.00 7.77 18.44
CA ARG A 73 8.02 8.41 17.54
C ARG A 73 6.59 7.90 17.69
N LYS A 74 6.36 6.70 18.24
CA LYS A 74 5.02 6.10 18.36
C LYS A 74 4.00 6.92 19.18
N ALA A 75 4.47 7.84 20.02
CA ALA A 75 3.63 8.75 20.81
C ALA A 75 3.61 10.19 20.26
N ASN A 76 4.36 10.47 19.19
CA ASN A 76 4.38 11.77 18.56
C ASN A 76 3.11 11.95 17.69
N PRO A 77 2.36 13.06 17.84
CA PRO A 77 1.10 13.27 17.11
C PRO A 77 1.19 13.15 15.58
N GLU A 78 2.27 13.62 14.96
CA GLU A 78 2.41 13.57 13.50
C GLU A 78 2.60 12.13 12.99
N TYR A 79 3.35 11.32 13.73
CA TYR A 79 3.54 9.90 13.43
C TYR A 79 2.31 9.06 13.79
N VAL A 80 1.55 9.46 14.81
CA VAL A 80 0.23 8.88 15.08
C VAL A 80 -0.70 9.13 13.91
N SER A 81 -0.74 10.34 13.35
CA SER A 81 -1.54 10.61 12.13
C SER A 81 -1.08 9.79 10.92
N LEU A 82 0.23 9.53 10.76
CA LEU A 82 0.72 8.61 9.72
C LEU A 82 0.17 7.19 9.90
N PHE A 83 0.15 6.69 11.13
CA PHE A 83 -0.43 5.39 11.44
C PHE A 83 -1.95 5.37 11.18
N GLU A 84 -2.67 6.41 11.59
CA GLU A 84 -4.12 6.55 11.38
C GLU A 84 -4.46 6.55 9.88
N ASP A 85 -3.74 7.32 9.07
CA ASP A 85 -3.91 7.35 7.61
C ASP A 85 -3.65 5.95 7.01
N GLY A 86 -2.57 5.28 7.44
CA GLY A 86 -2.23 3.94 6.98
C GLY A 86 -3.31 2.90 7.32
N ALA A 87 -3.83 2.93 8.54
CA ALA A 87 -4.92 2.05 8.98
C ALA A 87 -6.23 2.35 8.23
N PHE A 88 -6.55 3.62 8.02
CA PHE A 88 -7.71 4.05 7.25
C PHE A 88 -7.65 3.54 5.80
N HIS A 89 -6.50 3.67 5.15
CA HIS A 89 -6.28 3.15 3.81
C HIS A 89 -6.37 1.63 3.77
N ALA A 90 -5.69 0.92 4.68
CA ALA A 90 -5.75 -0.55 4.76
C ALA A 90 -7.17 -1.10 4.95
N ALA A 91 -8.01 -0.44 5.75
CA ALA A 91 -9.40 -0.82 5.93
C ALA A 91 -10.22 -0.77 4.62
N ARG A 92 -9.82 0.07 3.66
CA ARG A 92 -10.51 0.28 2.38
C ARG A 92 -9.86 -0.47 1.21
N SER A 93 -8.64 -0.97 1.39
CA SER A 93 -7.89 -1.71 0.38
C SER A 93 -8.59 -3.00 -0.04
N PRO A 94 -8.81 -3.26 -1.32
CA PRO A 94 -9.40 -4.52 -1.78
C PRO A 94 -8.39 -5.68 -1.86
N SER A 95 -7.08 -5.38 -1.93
CA SER A 95 -6.00 -6.36 -2.10
C SER A 95 -5.10 -6.47 -0.87
N GLU A 96 -4.62 -7.69 -0.58
CA GLU A 96 -3.64 -7.92 0.49
C GLU A 96 -2.30 -7.22 0.21
N ASP A 97 -1.89 -7.15 -1.06
CA ASP A 97 -0.71 -6.42 -1.48
C ASP A 97 -0.81 -4.94 -1.10
N ARG A 98 -1.98 -4.33 -1.27
CA ARG A 98 -2.17 -2.94 -0.85
C ARG A 98 -2.10 -2.75 0.67
N ILE A 99 -2.60 -3.70 1.45
CA ILE A 99 -2.45 -3.69 2.90
C ILE A 99 -0.96 -3.80 3.27
N LYS A 100 -0.22 -4.68 2.59
CA LYS A 100 1.22 -4.82 2.76
C LYS A 100 1.94 -3.50 2.48
N TYR A 101 1.68 -2.87 1.34
CA TYR A 101 2.33 -1.59 0.98
C TYR A 101 2.03 -0.49 2.00
N ASN A 102 0.79 -0.39 2.48
CA ASN A 102 0.42 0.59 3.51
C ASN A 102 1.12 0.29 4.85
N SER A 103 1.22 -0.99 5.25
CA SER A 103 1.95 -1.35 6.48
C SER A 103 3.46 -1.07 6.36
N SER A 104 4.08 -1.38 5.22
CA SER A 104 5.47 -1.01 4.94
C SER A 104 5.66 0.50 5.00
N ALA A 105 4.75 1.27 4.40
CA ALA A 105 4.85 2.71 4.35
C ALA A 105 4.79 3.36 5.73
N VAL A 106 3.94 2.85 6.61
CA VAL A 106 3.89 3.33 8.00
C VAL A 106 5.18 3.00 8.74
N ILE A 107 5.67 1.75 8.67
CA ILE A 107 6.91 1.38 9.37
C ILE A 107 8.10 2.17 8.83
N ASN A 108 8.30 2.15 7.51
CA ASN A 108 9.42 2.84 6.89
C ASN A 108 9.36 4.36 7.17
N GLY A 109 8.18 4.96 7.18
CA GLY A 109 8.01 6.36 7.59
C GLY A 109 8.35 6.60 9.06
N MET A 110 7.96 5.70 9.97
CA MET A 110 8.28 5.79 11.40
C MET A 110 9.75 5.54 11.71
N THR A 111 10.45 4.71 10.92
CA THR A 111 11.83 4.32 11.17
C THR A 111 12.85 5.04 10.30
N SER A 112 12.44 5.83 9.31
CA SER A 112 13.36 6.57 8.43
C SER A 112 14.14 7.67 9.17
N GLU A 113 15.42 7.81 8.83
CA GLU A 113 16.25 8.95 9.25
C GLU A 113 16.09 10.16 8.30
N HIS A 114 15.61 9.91 7.08
CA HIS A 114 15.64 10.89 5.99
C HIS A 114 14.28 11.45 5.61
N ILE A 115 13.20 10.91 6.18
CA ILE A 115 11.82 11.28 5.87
C ILE A 115 11.12 11.68 7.18
N SER A 116 10.55 12.87 7.22
CA SER A 116 9.71 13.34 8.31
C SER A 116 8.31 12.71 8.29
N ALA A 117 7.54 12.84 9.37
CA ALA A 117 6.16 12.34 9.39
C ALA A 117 5.30 12.98 8.30
N VAL A 118 5.44 14.28 8.06
CA VAL A 118 4.68 15.01 7.03
C VAL A 118 5.01 14.50 5.63
N GLU A 119 6.29 14.29 5.32
CA GLU A 119 6.72 13.75 4.03
C GLU A 119 6.28 12.29 3.85
N ALA A 120 6.38 11.46 4.88
CA ALA A 120 5.90 10.08 4.84
C ALA A 120 4.39 10.02 4.59
N ARG A 121 3.60 10.91 5.21
CA ARG A 121 2.16 11.03 4.96
C ARG A 121 1.86 11.49 3.54
N HIS A 122 2.63 12.44 3.01
CA HIS A 122 2.48 12.89 1.62
C HIS A 122 2.72 11.73 0.64
N LEU A 123 3.80 10.98 0.82
CA LEU A 123 4.13 9.80 0.01
C LEU A 123 3.09 8.68 0.17
N LEU A 124 2.58 8.44 1.39
CA LEU A 124 1.48 7.51 1.63
C LEU A 124 0.19 7.95 0.90
N GLY A 125 -0.07 9.25 0.83
CA GLY A 125 -1.17 9.80 0.03
C GLY A 125 -1.02 9.46 -1.45
N LEU A 126 0.16 9.73 -2.04
CA LEU A 126 0.46 9.37 -3.43
C LEU A 126 0.35 7.86 -3.67
N LEU A 127 0.84 7.04 -2.73
CA LEU A 127 0.73 5.58 -2.77
C LEU A 127 -0.72 5.10 -2.86
N ASN A 128 -1.65 5.79 -2.20
CA ASN A 128 -3.07 5.46 -2.15
C ASN A 128 -3.91 6.20 -3.21
N GLU A 129 -3.33 7.15 -3.94
CA GLU A 129 -3.94 7.74 -5.12
C GLU A 129 -3.78 6.84 -6.35
N ILE A 130 -2.70 6.07 -6.42
CA ILE A 130 -2.45 5.11 -7.50
C ILE A 130 -3.08 3.74 -7.25
N ASN A 131 -3.62 3.14 -8.30
CA ASN A 131 -4.20 1.80 -8.25
C ASN A 131 -3.13 0.68 -8.42
N ASP A 132 -3.55 -0.58 -8.32
CA ASP A 132 -2.61 -1.72 -8.39
C ASP A 132 -2.02 -1.93 -9.80
N ILE A 133 -2.70 -1.51 -10.88
CA ILE A 133 -2.14 -1.52 -12.24
C ILE A 133 -1.06 -0.45 -12.39
N GLU A 134 -1.32 0.76 -11.89
CA GLU A 134 -0.38 1.86 -11.88
C GLU A 134 0.84 1.56 -10.99
N MET A 135 0.65 0.83 -9.89
CA MET A 135 1.74 0.31 -9.08
C MET A 135 2.65 -0.62 -9.90
N VAL A 136 2.07 -1.51 -10.70
CA VAL A 136 2.84 -2.40 -11.58
C VAL A 136 3.63 -1.61 -12.62
N TRP A 137 3.03 -0.58 -13.22
CA TRP A 137 3.73 0.32 -14.14
C TRP A 137 4.87 1.10 -13.47
N LEU A 138 4.62 1.67 -12.29
CA LEU A 138 5.64 2.42 -11.54
C LEU A 138 6.83 1.53 -11.19
N CYS A 139 6.59 0.33 -10.69
CA CYS A 139 7.62 -0.68 -10.48
C CYS A 139 8.35 -1.02 -11.79
N HIS A 140 7.64 -1.29 -12.88
CA HIS A 140 8.27 -1.58 -14.16
C HIS A 140 9.22 -0.45 -14.62
N PHE A 141 8.82 0.81 -14.45
CA PHE A 141 9.63 1.97 -14.82
C PHE A 141 10.75 2.31 -13.83
N SER A 142 10.75 1.74 -12.62
CA SER A 142 11.82 1.92 -11.64
C SER A 142 13.01 0.97 -11.87
N HIS A 143 12.75 -0.22 -12.40
CA HIS A 143 13.77 -1.23 -12.67
C HIS A 143 14.73 -0.77 -13.77
N LYS A 144 16.04 -0.84 -13.51
CA LYS A 144 17.05 -0.67 -14.56
C LYS A 144 16.99 -1.88 -15.49
N ARG A 145 16.77 -1.65 -16.78
CA ARG A 145 16.88 -2.71 -17.79
C ARG A 145 18.35 -3.04 -18.02
N GLU A 146 18.77 -4.22 -17.61
CA GLU A 146 20.01 -4.82 -18.08
C GLU A 146 19.79 -5.35 -19.50
N LEU A 147 20.61 -4.90 -20.44
CA LEU A 147 20.51 -5.33 -21.84
C LEU A 147 20.82 -6.83 -21.95
N GLY A 148 19.90 -7.60 -22.53
CA GLY A 148 20.07 -9.03 -22.78
C GLY A 148 19.68 -9.95 -21.62
N VAL A 149 19.22 -9.41 -20.48
CA VAL A 149 18.70 -10.21 -19.36
C VAL A 149 17.16 -10.19 -19.40
N PRO A 150 16.49 -11.36 -19.39
CA PRO A 150 15.04 -11.42 -19.25
C PRO A 150 14.59 -10.68 -17.99
N ASN A 151 13.58 -9.83 -18.13
CA ASN A 151 13.03 -9.09 -17.01
C ASN A 151 11.92 -9.93 -16.35
N GLU A 152 12.26 -10.65 -15.29
CA GLU A 152 11.33 -11.50 -14.54
C GLU A 152 10.07 -10.75 -14.09
N TYR A 153 10.21 -9.47 -13.71
CA TYR A 153 9.08 -8.62 -13.34
C TYR A 153 8.15 -8.37 -14.53
N TYR A 154 8.71 -8.08 -15.71
CA TYR A 154 7.93 -7.90 -16.93
C TYR A 154 7.19 -9.17 -17.33
N GLU A 155 7.82 -10.33 -17.22
CA GLU A 155 7.20 -11.62 -17.53
C GLU A 155 6.05 -11.94 -16.57
N LYS A 156 6.27 -11.76 -15.27
CA LYS A 156 5.23 -11.94 -14.24
C LYS A 156 4.01 -11.04 -14.47
N HIS A 157 4.23 -9.83 -14.98
CA HIS A 157 3.19 -8.82 -15.19
C HIS A 157 2.87 -8.58 -16.67
N TYR A 158 3.15 -9.56 -17.53
CA TYR A 158 3.08 -9.42 -18.99
C TYR A 158 1.73 -8.92 -19.48
N ASP A 159 0.62 -9.41 -18.92
CA ASP A 159 -0.72 -9.03 -19.35
C ASP A 159 -1.06 -7.56 -19.09
N ILE A 160 -0.42 -6.94 -18.10
CA ILE A 160 -0.57 -5.51 -17.78
C ILE A 160 0.40 -4.68 -18.64
N LEU A 161 1.65 -5.14 -18.75
CA LEU A 161 2.76 -4.36 -19.29
C LEU A 161 2.92 -4.46 -20.81
N LYS A 162 2.35 -5.48 -21.46
CA LYS A 162 2.44 -5.64 -22.92
C LYS A 162 1.83 -4.42 -23.62
N PRO A 163 2.56 -3.74 -24.52
CA PRO A 163 2.00 -2.63 -25.27
C PRO A 163 0.80 -3.09 -26.11
N ILE A 164 -0.30 -2.34 -26.05
CA ILE A 164 -1.49 -2.64 -26.85
C ILE A 164 -1.37 -1.88 -28.17
N SER A 165 -1.32 -2.64 -29.27
CA SER A 165 -1.19 -2.09 -30.63
C SER A 165 -2.45 -1.33 -31.05
N ARG A 166 -2.26 -0.20 -31.74
CA ARG A 166 -3.31 0.61 -32.38
C ARG A 166 -3.29 0.49 -33.90
N SER A 167 -2.95 -0.68 -34.44
CA SER A 167 -2.85 -0.86 -35.88
C SER A 167 -4.22 -0.68 -36.55
N LEU A 168 -4.24 0.00 -37.70
CA LEU A 168 -5.43 0.18 -38.54
C LEU A 168 -6.11 -1.17 -38.82
N GLY A 169 -7.42 -1.25 -38.60
CA GLY A 169 -8.23 -2.47 -38.81
C GLY A 169 -8.37 -3.42 -37.60
N GLN A 170 -7.89 -3.04 -36.42
CA GLN A 170 -8.19 -3.76 -35.17
C GLN A 170 -9.63 -3.51 -34.70
N ALA A 171 -10.17 -4.42 -33.90
CA ALA A 171 -11.49 -4.27 -33.27
C ALA A 171 -11.51 -3.09 -32.29
N ASP A 172 -12.68 -2.45 -32.14
CA ASP A 172 -12.88 -1.29 -31.26
C ASP A 172 -12.40 -1.55 -29.80
N GLU A 173 -12.57 -2.78 -29.31
CA GLU A 173 -12.10 -3.24 -27.99
C GLU A 173 -10.59 -3.01 -27.76
N MET A 174 -9.77 -3.10 -28.82
CA MET A 174 -8.33 -2.88 -28.72
C MET A 174 -7.98 -1.39 -28.62
N TYR A 175 -8.77 -0.52 -29.23
CA TYR A 175 -8.61 0.93 -29.06
C TYR A 175 -8.99 1.37 -27.66
N GLU A 176 -10.07 0.83 -27.10
CA GLU A 176 -10.49 1.09 -25.71
C GLU A 176 -9.44 0.62 -24.71
N ALA A 177 -8.94 -0.61 -24.87
CA ALA A 177 -7.90 -1.15 -23.99
C ALA A 177 -6.60 -0.33 -24.06
N ALA A 178 -6.21 0.12 -25.26
CA ALA A 178 -5.06 1.00 -25.43
C ALA A 178 -5.28 2.37 -24.78
N ALA A 179 -6.50 2.93 -24.86
CA ALA A 179 -6.83 4.19 -24.18
C ALA A 179 -6.77 4.06 -22.65
N LEU A 180 -7.26 2.95 -22.10
CA LEU A 180 -7.13 2.66 -20.66
C LEU A 180 -5.67 2.54 -20.24
N GLN A 181 -4.84 1.81 -21.01
CA GLN A 181 -3.42 1.66 -20.71
C GLN A 181 -2.69 3.02 -20.70
N ASP A 182 -3.01 3.90 -21.63
CA ASP A 182 -2.43 5.25 -21.66
C ASP A 182 -2.91 6.08 -20.46
N SER A 183 -4.19 5.97 -20.07
CA SER A 183 -4.72 6.69 -18.91
C SER A 183 -3.95 6.40 -17.60
N TYR A 184 -3.49 5.15 -17.40
CA TYR A 184 -2.68 4.80 -16.23
C TYR A 184 -1.30 5.47 -16.25
N LYS A 185 -0.68 5.56 -17.43
CA LYS A 185 0.62 6.22 -17.59
C LYS A 185 0.48 7.73 -17.41
N ASP A 186 -0.54 8.33 -18.03
CA ASP A 186 -0.86 9.75 -17.93
C ASP A 186 -1.13 10.15 -16.47
N HIS A 187 -1.80 9.28 -15.71
CA HIS A 187 -2.03 9.51 -14.28
C HIS A 187 -0.72 9.55 -13.49
N LEU A 188 0.16 8.57 -13.68
CA LEU A 188 1.48 8.54 -13.05
C LEU A 188 2.34 9.75 -13.42
N GLU A 189 2.29 10.20 -14.68
CA GLU A 189 2.97 11.42 -15.14
C GLU A 189 2.39 12.69 -14.49
N ARG A 190 1.06 12.76 -14.35
CA ARG A 190 0.37 13.87 -13.67
C ARG A 190 0.79 13.98 -12.21
N LEU A 191 0.95 12.85 -11.53
CA LEU A 191 1.47 12.76 -10.15
C LEU A 191 2.99 12.94 -10.05
N LYS A 192 3.68 13.13 -11.18
CA LYS A 192 5.15 13.26 -11.25
C LYS A 192 5.89 12.04 -10.68
N LEU A 193 5.27 10.87 -10.69
CA LEU A 193 5.90 9.61 -10.28
C LEU A 193 6.72 8.98 -11.40
N ILE A 194 6.36 9.27 -12.65
CA ILE A 194 7.13 8.89 -13.85
C ILE A 194 7.33 10.10 -14.77
N GLU A 195 8.30 9.99 -15.66
CA GLU A 195 8.55 10.97 -16.72
C GLU A 195 8.93 10.28 -18.04
N LEU A 196 8.47 10.85 -19.15
CA LEU A 196 8.89 10.45 -20.49
C LEU A 196 10.22 11.12 -20.87
N SER A 197 11.25 10.32 -21.11
CA SER A 197 12.54 10.75 -21.63
C SER A 197 12.97 9.86 -22.79
N ASN A 198 13.47 10.44 -23.89
CA ASN A 198 13.92 9.68 -25.07
C ASN A 198 12.94 8.59 -25.54
N LYS A 199 11.63 8.89 -25.55
CA LYS A 199 10.54 7.98 -25.93
C LYS A 199 10.31 6.78 -24.99
N SER A 200 10.86 6.80 -23.78
CA SER A 200 10.64 5.78 -22.75
C SER A 200 10.27 6.44 -21.42
N HIS A 201 9.36 5.82 -20.66
CA HIS A 201 9.04 6.28 -19.32
C HIS A 201 10.05 5.71 -18.31
N TYR A 202 10.35 6.51 -17.29
CA TYR A 202 11.19 6.13 -16.16
C TYR A 202 10.57 6.66 -14.86
N ALA A 203 10.77 5.94 -13.75
CA ALA A 203 10.36 6.44 -12.45
C ALA A 203 11.20 7.67 -12.06
N THR A 204 10.54 8.74 -11.62
CA THR A 204 11.23 9.92 -11.06
C THR A 204 11.82 9.59 -9.69
N THR A 205 12.58 10.51 -9.10
CA THR A 205 13.00 10.39 -7.69
C THR A 205 11.80 10.27 -6.75
N LEU A 206 10.74 11.06 -6.98
CA LEU A 206 9.51 10.97 -6.18
C LEU A 206 8.84 9.60 -6.33
N GLY A 207 8.77 9.07 -7.56
CA GLY A 207 8.26 7.73 -7.82
C GLY A 207 9.04 6.64 -7.06
N ARG A 208 10.36 6.73 -7.03
CA ARG A 208 11.21 5.81 -6.27
C ARG A 208 11.00 5.94 -4.77
N MET A 209 10.86 7.16 -4.23
CA MET A 209 10.57 7.37 -2.81
C MET A 209 9.23 6.74 -2.40
N VAL A 210 8.22 6.78 -3.26
CA VAL A 210 6.94 6.07 -3.02
C VAL A 210 7.15 4.55 -2.97
N LEU A 211 7.94 3.99 -3.89
CA LEU A 211 8.26 2.56 -3.90
C LEU A 211 9.10 2.13 -2.70
N GLU A 212 10.13 2.90 -2.34
CA GLU A 212 10.97 2.68 -1.16
C GLU A 212 10.11 2.69 0.12
N LEU A 213 9.23 3.68 0.25
CA LEU A 213 8.30 3.76 1.37
C LEU A 213 7.39 2.52 1.41
N ALA A 214 6.86 2.07 0.27
CA ALA A 214 6.04 0.86 0.17
C ALA A 214 6.82 -0.47 0.36
N GLY A 215 8.16 -0.43 0.45
CA GLY A 215 9.02 -1.62 0.56
C GLY A 215 9.14 -2.40 -0.74
N LEU A 216 9.20 -1.69 -1.88
CA LEU A 216 9.23 -2.23 -3.24
C LEU A 216 10.48 -1.84 -4.04
N ALA A 217 11.44 -1.15 -3.42
CA ALA A 217 12.69 -0.73 -4.03
C ALA A 217 13.89 -1.57 -3.58
#